data_AF-A0A0S8EAT7-F1
#
_entry.id   AF-A0A0S8EAT7-F1
#
_cell.length_a   1.000
_cell.length_b   1.000
_cell.length_c   1.000
_cell.angle_alpha   90.00
_cell.angle_beta   90.00
_cell.angle_gamma   90.00
#
_symmetry.space_group_name_H-M   'P 1'
#
loop_
_entity.id
_entity.type
_entity.pdbx_description
1 polymer ?
#
loop_
_entity_poly.entity_id
_entity_poly.type
_entity_poly.pdbx_seq_one_letter_code
_entity_poly.pdbx_strand_id
1 'polypeptide(L)'
;MVHEQISLKGEYISARDYRADRLGWYVQGGYNFIPDKIQAIVKYESYDADRDIQGDRIDIITLGLNWFFSKMTKLQINYEHHTEGLTGTSENAILAQFQAGF
;
A
#
# COMPACT_ATOMS: atom_id res chain seq x y z
N MET A 1 -7.87 -16.91 22.74
CA MET A 1 -7.68 -15.84 21.73
C MET A 1 -7.19 -16.50 20.45
N VAL A 2 -7.95 -16.38 19.36
CA VAL A 2 -7.50 -16.83 18.03
C VAL A 2 -6.72 -15.66 17.44
N HIS A 3 -5.44 -15.87 17.12
CA HIS A 3 -4.66 -14.87 16.39
C HIS A 3 -4.88 -15.11 14.91
N GLU A 4 -5.46 -14.12 14.21
CA GLU A 4 -5.57 -14.17 12.76
C GLU A 4 -4.17 -14.09 12.13
N GLN A 5 -3.76 -15.17 11.48
CA GLN A 5 -2.46 -15.25 10.83
C GLN A 5 -2.46 -14.60 9.45
N ILE A 6 -3.62 -14.51 8.79
CA ILE A 6 -3.78 -13.97 7.44
C ILE A 6 -4.79 -12.82 7.50
N SER A 7 -4.51 -11.75 6.76
CA SER A 7 -5.45 -10.65 6.53
C SER A 7 -5.55 -10.33 5.04
N LEU A 8 -6.76 -10.02 4.57
CA LEU A 8 -7.01 -9.49 3.23
C LEU A 8 -7.86 -8.24 3.35
N LYS A 9 -7.44 -7.17 2.68
CA LYS A 9 -8.14 -5.88 2.64
C LYS A 9 -8.12 -5.33 1.23
N GLY A 10 -9.09 -4.48 0.90
CA GLY A 10 -9.09 -3.75 -0.35
C GLY A 10 -10.08 -2.59 -0.29
N GLU A 11 -9.84 -1.60 -1.12
CA GLU A 11 -10.64 -0.39 -1.20
C GLU A 11 -10.71 0.10 -2.64
N TYR A 12 -11.81 0.75 -2.97
CA TYR A 12 -12.05 1.37 -4.26
C TYR A 12 -12.70 2.73 -4.01
N ILE A 13 -12.17 3.76 -4.67
CA ILE A 13 -12.63 5.14 -4.53
C ILE A 13 -12.73 5.71 -5.95
N SER A 14 -13.85 6.37 -6.24
CA SER A 14 -14.01 7.16 -7.46
C SER A 14 -14.58 8.53 -7.10
N ALA A 15 -14.08 9.57 -7.74
CA ALA A 15 -14.46 10.95 -7.47
C ALA A 15 -14.46 11.76 -8.76
N ARG A 16 -15.56 12.44 -9.04
CA ARG A 16 -15.71 13.28 -10.23
C ARG A 16 -16.02 14.71 -9.84
N ASP A 17 -15.30 15.66 -10.43
CA ASP A 17 -15.62 17.09 -10.34
C ASP A 17 -15.69 17.74 -11.74
N TYR A 18 -15.80 19.07 -11.79
CA TYR A 18 -15.85 19.81 -13.06
C TYR A 18 -14.53 19.81 -13.85
N ARG A 19 -13.44 19.30 -13.26
CA ARG A 19 -12.09 19.34 -13.81
C ARG A 19 -11.53 17.95 -14.14
N ALA A 20 -11.89 16.90 -13.41
CA ALA A 20 -11.32 15.56 -13.57
C ALA A 20 -12.26 14.44 -13.09
N ASP A 21 -12.10 13.25 -13.68
CA ASP A 21 -12.69 11.99 -13.19
C ASP A 21 -11.60 11.07 -12.62
N ARG A 22 -11.51 11.01 -11.29
CA ARG A 22 -10.48 10.25 -10.56
C ARG A 22 -10.95 8.88 -10.16
N LEU A 23 -10.02 7.93 -10.16
CA LEU A 23 -10.26 6.57 -9.69
C LEU A 23 -9.01 6.00 -9.01
N GLY A 24 -9.19 5.38 -7.86
CA GLY A 24 -8.11 4.69 -7.16
C GLY A 24 -8.62 3.44 -6.48
N TRP A 25 -7.76 2.43 -6.41
CA TRP A 25 -8.05 1.22 -5.66
C TRP A 25 -6.78 0.56 -5.15
N TYR A 26 -6.93 -0.26 -4.12
CA TYR A 26 -5.86 -1.14 -3.69
C TYR A 26 -6.40 -2.49 -3.22
N VAL A 27 -5.52 -3.47 -3.23
CA VAL A 27 -5.68 -4.73 -2.52
C VAL A 27 -4.43 -5.01 -1.69
N GLN A 28 -4.62 -5.49 -0.46
CA GLN A 28 -3.54 -5.77 0.47
C GLN A 28 -3.72 -7.14 1.10
N GLY A 29 -2.71 -7.99 0.98
CA GLY A 29 -2.54 -9.20 1.76
C GLY A 29 -1.57 -8.97 2.91
N GLY A 30 -1.81 -9.63 4.04
CA GLY A 30 -0.92 -9.62 5.19
C GLY A 30 -0.79 -10.99 5.82
N TYR A 31 0.40 -11.30 6.34
CA TYR A 31 0.69 -12.54 7.04
C TYR A 31 1.51 -12.26 8.31
N ASN A 32 1.01 -12.74 9.46
CA ASN A 32 1.68 -12.64 10.75
C ASN A 32 2.57 -13.87 10.98
N PHE A 33 3.87 -13.76 10.72
CA PHE A 33 4.84 -14.83 10.99
C PHE A 33 4.94 -15.16 12.48
N ILE A 34 4.97 -14.11 13.30
CA ILE A 34 4.91 -14.21 14.75
C ILE A 34 3.75 -13.31 15.17
N PRO A 35 2.66 -13.88 15.71
CA PRO A 35 1.50 -13.11 16.15
C PRO A 35 1.92 -11.92 17.02
N ASP A 36 1.37 -10.75 16.70
CA ASP A 36 1.61 -9.47 17.38
C ASP A 36 3.09 -9.01 17.43
N LYS A 37 3.99 -9.59 16.64
CA LYS A 37 5.41 -9.19 16.60
C LYS A 37 5.92 -8.93 15.20
N ILE A 38 5.69 -9.84 14.26
CA ILE A 38 6.26 -9.75 12.90
C ILE A 38 5.16 -10.03 11.89
N GLN A 39 4.93 -9.06 11.01
CA GLN A 39 3.96 -9.14 9.93
C GLN A 39 4.61 -8.74 8.62
N ALA A 40 4.42 -9.53 7.57
CA ALA A 40 4.66 -9.05 6.21
C ALA A 40 3.34 -8.63 5.55
N ILE A 41 3.44 -7.66 4.65
CA ILE A 41 2.35 -7.25 3.78
C ILE A 41 2.81 -7.23 2.33
N VAL A 42 1.88 -7.52 1.43
CA VAL A 42 1.98 -7.19 0.01
C VAL A 42 0.79 -6.33 -0.34
N LYS A 43 1.02 -5.23 -1.05
CA LYS A 43 -0.02 -4.32 -1.50
C LYS A 43 0.17 -4.05 -2.98
N TYR A 44 -0.95 -4.03 -3.70
CA TYR A 44 -1.00 -3.50 -5.05
C TYR A 44 -2.00 -2.36 -5.10
N GLU A 45 -1.57 -1.23 -5.63
CA GLU A 45 -2.34 0.01 -5.72
C GLU A 45 -2.35 0.48 -7.17
N SER A 46 -3.47 1.08 -7.57
CA SER A 46 -3.60 1.74 -8.86
C SER A 46 -4.36 3.04 -8.64
N TYR A 47 -3.82 4.14 -9.16
CA TYR A 47 -4.43 5.45 -9.08
C TYR A 47 -4.39 6.14 -10.43
N ASP A 48 -5.55 6.58 -10.91
CA ASP A 48 -5.82 7.28 -12.14
C ASP A 48 -6.30 8.69 -11.78
N ALA A 49 -5.49 9.70 -12.10
CA ALA A 49 -5.69 11.08 -11.65
C ALA A 49 -6.73 11.84 -12.49
N ASP A 50 -6.96 11.39 -13.72
CA ASP A 50 -8.03 11.82 -14.60
C ASP A 50 -8.24 10.79 -15.72
N ARG A 51 -9.33 10.03 -15.65
CA ARG A 51 -9.67 8.97 -16.59
C ARG A 51 -9.90 9.45 -18.02
N ASP A 52 -10.06 10.75 -18.21
CA ASP A 52 -10.16 11.40 -19.52
C ASP A 52 -8.77 11.65 -20.16
N ILE A 53 -7.69 11.57 -19.38
CA ILE A 53 -6.30 11.68 -19.81
C ILE A 53 -5.69 10.27 -19.91
N GLN A 54 -5.05 9.95 -21.03
CA GLN A 54 -4.36 8.66 -21.12
C GLN A 54 -3.07 8.69 -20.30
N GLY A 55 -2.84 7.61 -19.55
CA GLY A 55 -1.60 7.19 -18.86
C GLY A 55 -0.97 8.14 -17.87
N ASP A 56 -1.78 8.97 -17.23
CA ASP A 56 -1.49 9.54 -15.92
C ASP A 56 -1.71 8.53 -14.77
N ARG A 57 -2.16 7.30 -15.09
CA ARG A 57 -2.27 6.20 -14.14
C ARG A 57 -0.91 5.81 -13.56
N ILE A 58 -0.86 5.64 -12.25
CA ILE A 58 0.29 5.14 -11.50
C ILE A 58 -0.12 3.86 -10.80
N ASP A 59 0.69 2.82 -10.99
CA ASP A 59 0.56 1.53 -10.32
C ASP A 59 1.71 1.35 -9.34
N ILE A 60 1.43 0.86 -8.12
CA ILE A 60 2.44 0.67 -7.06
C ILE A 60 2.33 -0.75 -6.52
N ILE A 61 3.46 -1.47 -6.48
CA ILE A 61 3.59 -2.72 -5.73
C ILE A 61 4.42 -2.44 -4.48
N THR A 62 3.88 -2.75 -3.30
CA THR A 62 4.57 -2.62 -2.02
C THR A 62 4.85 -3.98 -1.41
N LEU A 63 6.10 -4.21 -1.02
CA LEU A 63 6.52 -5.29 -0.13
C LEU A 63 6.89 -4.69 1.22
N GLY A 64 6.13 -5.00 2.26
CA GLY A 64 6.27 -4.40 3.58
C GLY A 64 6.58 -5.40 4.67
N LEU A 65 7.37 -4.98 5.66
CA LEU A 65 7.63 -5.71 6.90
C LEU A 65 7.37 -4.79 8.09
N ASN A 66 6.53 -5.26 9.02
CA ASN A 66 6.23 -4.60 10.28
C ASN A 66 6.83 -5.41 11.44
N TRP A 67 7.60 -4.74 12.29
CA TRP A 67 8.05 -5.25 13.58
C TRP A 67 7.40 -4.45 14.72
N PHE A 68 6.55 -5.12 15.47
CA PHE A 68 5.85 -4.56 16.63
C PHE A 68 6.66 -4.81 17.91
N PHE A 69 7.00 -3.73 18.62
CA PHE A 69 7.60 -3.79 19.95
C PHE A 69 6.53 -3.79 21.05
N SER A 70 5.39 -3.16 20.76
CA SER A 70 4.19 -3.15 21.59
C SER A 70 2.96 -3.05 20.67
N LYS A 71 1.75 -3.02 21.25
CA LYS A 71 0.52 -2.78 20.47
C LYS A 71 0.48 -1.41 19.79
N MET A 72 1.28 -0.45 20.24
CA MET A 72 1.27 0.94 19.76
C MET A 72 2.61 1.40 19.19
N THR A 73 3.66 0.58 19.33
CA THR A 73 5.02 0.91 18.87
C THR A 73 5.48 -0.10 17.84
N LYS A 74 5.83 0.38 16.64
CA LYS A 74 6.29 -0.47 15.53
C LYS A 74 7.38 0.21 14.70
N LEU A 75 8.22 -0.62 14.07
CA LEU A 75 9.07 -0.25 12.95
C LEU A 75 8.50 -0.89 11.68
N GLN A 76 8.34 -0.09 10.63
CA GLN A 76 7.85 -0.53 9.33
C GLN A 76 8.89 -0.22 8.25
N ILE A 77 9.18 -1.21 7.41
CA ILE A 77 10.03 -1.06 6.22
C ILE A 77 9.20 -1.47 5.01
N ASN A 78 9.11 -0.60 4.00
CA ASN A 78 8.45 -0.88 2.74
C ASN A 78 9.44 -0.71 1.59
N TYR A 79 9.43 -1.67 0.66
CA TYR A 79 9.96 -1.49 -0.68
C TYR A 79 8.80 -1.27 -1.63
N GLU A 80 8.89 -0.23 -2.45
CA GLU A 80 7.86 0.13 -3.40
C GLU A 80 8.43 0.18 -4.81
N HIS A 81 7.71 -0.44 -5.74
CA HIS A 81 7.96 -0.35 -7.16
C HIS A 81 6.81 0.42 -7.80
N HIS A 82 7.13 1.60 -8.34
CA HIS A 82 6.19 2.52 -8.96
C HIS A 82 6.29 2.35 -10.47
N THR A 83 5.16 2.30 -11.17
CA THR A 83 5.10 2.19 -12.63
C THR A 83 4.10 3.19 -13.18
N GLU A 84 4.54 4.04 -14.12
CA GLU A 84 3.69 4.97 -14.85
C GLU A 84 3.04 4.30 -16.07
N GLY A 85 1.75 4.52 -16.28
CA GLY A 85 0.95 3.79 -17.27
C GLY A 85 1.32 4.06 -18.73
N LEU A 86 1.66 5.30 -19.11
CA LEU A 86 1.94 5.66 -20.51
C LEU A 86 3.41 5.44 -20.91
N THR A 87 4.33 5.84 -20.04
CA THR A 87 5.77 5.84 -20.33
C THR A 87 6.39 4.48 -20.05
N GLY A 88 5.75 3.66 -19.20
CA GLY A 88 6.33 2.44 -18.65
C GLY A 88 7.54 2.71 -17.77
N THR A 89 7.78 3.97 -17.40
CA THR A 89 8.88 4.35 -16.52
C THR A 89 8.62 3.77 -15.14
N SER A 90 9.67 3.21 -14.55
CA SER A 90 9.59 2.61 -13.23
C SER A 90 10.57 3.25 -12.25
N GLU A 91 10.12 3.47 -11.03
CA GLU A 91 10.94 3.96 -9.93
C GLU A 91 10.86 2.99 -8.74
N ASN A 92 11.94 2.93 -7.96
CA ASN A 92 12.01 2.11 -6.76
C ASN A 92 12.24 3.00 -5.53
N ALA A 93 11.45 2.80 -4.49
CA ALA A 93 11.60 3.49 -3.21
C ALA A 93 11.78 2.50 -2.07
N ILE A 94 12.59 2.87 -1.07
CA ILE A 94 12.67 2.19 0.22
C ILE A 94 12.25 3.19 1.29
N LEU A 95 11.21 2.86 2.04
CA LEU A 95 10.66 3.67 3.10
C LEU A 95 10.87 2.97 4.44
N ALA A 96 11.37 3.70 5.42
CA ALA A 96 11.47 3.25 6.80
C ALA A 96 10.70 4.21 7.70
N GLN A 97 9.78 3.67 8.51
CA GLN A 97 8.96 4.44 9.44
C GLN A 97 9.02 3.81 10.83
N PHE A 98 9.41 4.61 11.82
CA PHE A 98 9.24 4.25 13.23
C PHE A 98 8.03 5.00 13.80
N GLN A 99 7.09 4.26 14.37
CA GLN A 99 5.92 4.80 15.06
C GLN A 99 6.00 4.43 16.54
N ALA A 100 5.90 5.42 17.41
CA ALA A 100 5.82 5.23 18.86
C ALA A 100 4.50 5.79 19.39
N GLY A 101 3.76 4.95 20.10
CA GLY A 101 2.58 5.34 20.88
C GLY A 101 2.78 5.00 22.35
N PHE A 102 2.24 5.83 23.24
CA PHE A 102 2.38 5.78 24.69
C PHE A 102 1.01 5.69 25.37
#